data_AF-A0A9W6K6K8-F1
#
_entry.id   AF-A0A9W6K6K8-F1
#
_cell.length_a   1.000
_cell.length_b   1.000
_cell.length_c   1.000
_cell.angle_alpha   90.00
_cell.angle_beta   90.00
_cell.angle_gamma   90.00
#
_symmetry.space_group_name_H-M   'P 1'
#
loop_
_entity.id
_entity.type
_entity.pdbx_description
1 polymer ?
#
loop_
_entity_poly.entity_id
_entity_poly.type
_entity_poly.pdbx_seq_one_letter_code
_entity_poly.pdbx_strand_id
1 'polypeptide(L)'
;MNSAFPIRQPCPPGACICGLEALRTAVDADLRIVRLTRMEERKLLERLERIQSLADLEHMCRRMEEQLGIRLEIGPGFNEVRTMRGIAIQVHDLPGLCRKTRQAIPAAIRRGMEQTPQIAFDLLNANDLLRDA
;
A
#
# COMPACT_ATOMS: atom_id res chain seq x y z
N MET A 1 -23.08 -4.27 -24.58
CA MET A 1 -23.14 -4.20 -23.11
C MET A 1 -22.02 -3.28 -22.66
N ASN A 2 -22.34 -2.03 -22.39
CA ASN A 2 -21.36 -1.01 -22.03
C ASN A 2 -21.10 -1.13 -20.53
N SER A 3 -20.16 -1.99 -20.14
CA SER A 3 -19.69 -2.09 -18.75
C SER A 3 -19.01 -0.78 -18.39
N ALA A 4 -19.80 0.18 -17.92
CA ALA A 4 -19.31 1.42 -17.35
C ALA A 4 -18.41 1.04 -16.17
N PHE A 5 -17.10 1.01 -16.42
CA PHE A 5 -16.12 0.84 -15.36
C PHE A 5 -16.46 1.86 -14.27
N PRO A 6 -16.64 1.44 -13.00
CA PRO A 6 -16.97 2.36 -11.93
C PRO A 6 -15.76 3.28 -11.71
N ILE A 7 -15.79 4.43 -12.39
CA ILE A 7 -14.83 5.50 -12.18
C ILE A 7 -15.12 6.06 -10.79
N ARG A 8 -14.07 6.18 -10.00
CA ARG A 8 -14.09 6.74 -8.64
C ARG A 8 -14.92 8.04 -8.62
N GLN A 9 -15.88 8.12 -7.69
CA GLN A 9 -16.61 9.38 -7.48
C GLN A 9 -15.60 10.52 -7.19
N PRO A 10 -15.82 11.71 -7.77
CA PRO A 10 -14.89 12.83 -7.62
C PRO A 10 -14.62 13.09 -6.13
N CYS A 11 -13.36 13.34 -5.80
CA CYS A 11 -13.00 13.67 -4.44
C CYS A 11 -13.73 14.95 -4.02
N PRO A 12 -14.38 15.01 -2.85
CA PRO A 12 -15.04 16.23 -2.41
C PRO A 12 -14.02 17.38 -2.28
N PRO A 13 -14.41 18.62 -2.60
CA PRO A 13 -13.51 19.76 -2.62
C PRO A 13 -12.86 19.93 -1.24
N GLY A 14 -11.52 20.02 -1.19
CA GLY A 14 -10.74 20.18 0.04
C GLY A 14 -10.39 18.88 0.80
N ALA A 15 -10.99 17.73 0.46
CA ALA A 15 -10.72 16.47 1.18
C ALA A 15 -9.54 15.67 0.62
N CYS A 16 -9.12 15.93 -0.63
CA CYS A 16 -8.04 15.19 -1.26
C CYS A 16 -7.07 16.10 -2.02
N ILE A 17 -5.82 16.12 -1.55
CA ILE A 17 -4.66 16.74 -2.23
C ILE A 17 -4.06 15.82 -3.31
N CYS A 18 -4.77 14.75 -3.70
CA CYS A 18 -4.23 13.70 -4.55
C CYS A 18 -4.04 14.10 -6.03
N GLY A 19 -4.46 15.31 -6.42
CA GLY A 19 -4.28 15.78 -7.80
C GLY A 19 -5.04 14.96 -8.84
N LEU A 20 -6.15 14.31 -8.47
CA LEU A 20 -6.94 13.44 -9.36
C LEU A 20 -7.36 14.16 -10.64
N GLU A 21 -7.71 15.45 -10.55
CA GLU A 21 -8.07 16.27 -11.72
C GLU A 21 -6.87 16.53 -12.64
N ALA A 22 -5.70 16.82 -12.07
CA ALA A 22 -4.45 16.96 -12.82
C ALA A 22 -4.05 15.64 -13.51
N LEU A 23 -4.18 14.52 -12.78
CA LEU A 23 -3.94 13.18 -13.31
C LEU A 23 -4.88 12.85 -14.48
N ARG A 24 -6.15 13.25 -14.39
CA ARG A 24 -7.16 13.00 -15.43
C ARG A 24 -6.93 13.82 -16.71
N THR A 25 -6.15 14.89 -16.61
CA THR A 25 -5.85 15.81 -17.72
C THR A 25 -4.46 15.56 -18.30
N ALA A 26 -3.61 14.81 -17.60
CA ALA A 26 -2.27 14.46 -18.04
C ALA A 26 -2.29 13.33 -19.08
N VAL A 27 -1.56 13.51 -20.18
CA VAL A 27 -1.61 12.63 -21.37
C VAL A 27 -0.90 11.29 -21.19
N ASP A 28 -0.02 11.18 -20.17
CA ASP A 28 0.78 9.98 -19.85
C ASP A 28 0.62 9.56 -18.38
N ALA A 29 -0.40 10.08 -17.70
CA ALA A 29 -0.58 9.77 -16.29
C ALA A 29 -1.12 8.36 -16.09
N ASP A 30 -0.61 7.68 -15.06
CA ASP A 30 -1.06 6.34 -14.73
C ASP A 30 -2.48 6.38 -14.13
N LEU A 31 -3.48 6.14 -14.97
CA LEU A 31 -4.89 6.16 -14.58
C LEU A 31 -5.33 4.87 -13.86
N ARG A 32 -4.42 3.91 -13.60
CA ARG A 32 -4.79 2.66 -12.89
C ARG A 32 -5.29 2.96 -11.49
N ILE A 33 -4.70 3.95 -10.82
CA ILE A 33 -5.12 4.40 -9.48
C ILE A 33 -6.56 4.93 -9.44
N VAL A 34 -7.10 5.40 -10.57
CA VAL A 34 -8.48 5.89 -10.69
C VAL A 34 -9.49 4.75 -10.55
N ARG A 35 -9.07 3.50 -10.74
CA ARG A 35 -9.90 2.30 -10.52
C ARG A 35 -10.08 1.96 -9.04
N LEU A 36 -9.29 2.56 -8.14
CA LEU A 36 -9.40 2.34 -6.70
C LEU A 36 -10.63 3.05 -6.11
N THR A 37 -11.79 2.43 -6.24
CA THR A 37 -13.04 2.90 -5.63
C THR A 37 -12.99 2.77 -4.10
N ARG A 38 -13.91 3.43 -3.37
CA ARG A 38 -14.01 3.26 -1.90
C ARG A 38 -14.23 1.81 -1.48
N MET A 39 -14.94 1.02 -2.29
CA MET A 39 -15.15 -0.41 -2.01
C MET A 39 -13.86 -1.21 -2.17
N GLU A 40 -13.11 -0.95 -3.26
CA GLU A 40 -11.84 -1.63 -3.51
C GLU A 40 -10.78 -1.23 -2.47
N GLU A 41 -10.74 0.05 -2.06
CA GLU A 41 -9.93 0.50 -0.93
C GLU A 41 -10.24 -0.30 0.34
N ARG A 42 -11.53 -0.46 0.69
CA ARG A 42 -11.91 -1.18 1.90
C ARG A 42 -11.49 -2.65 1.83
N LYS A 43 -11.75 -3.32 0.70
CA LYS A 43 -11.29 -4.70 0.47
C LYS A 43 -9.78 -4.83 0.56
N LEU A 44 -9.04 -3.86 0.01
CA LEU A 44 -7.58 -3.83 0.06
C LEU A 44 -7.07 -3.77 1.51
N LEU A 45 -7.64 -2.87 2.31
CA LEU A 45 -7.30 -2.72 3.73
C LEU A 45 -7.66 -3.99 4.50
N GLU A 46 -8.87 -4.52 4.32
CA GLU A 46 -9.30 -5.77 4.97
C GLU A 46 -8.38 -6.95 4.59
N ARG A 47 -7.89 -7.00 3.34
CA ARG A 47 -6.95 -8.04 2.89
C ARG A 47 -5.55 -7.87 3.48
N LEU A 48 -5.08 -6.63 3.58
CA LEU A 48 -3.81 -6.26 4.22
C LEU A 48 -3.82 -6.55 5.73
N GLU A 49 -4.95 -6.37 6.41
CA GLU A 49 -5.11 -6.72 7.83
C GLU A 49 -5.08 -8.23 8.07
N ARG A 50 -5.32 -9.05 7.04
CA ARG A 50 -5.36 -10.53 7.12
C ARG A 50 -4.13 -11.21 6.51
N ILE A 51 -3.02 -10.49 6.36
CA ILE A 51 -1.74 -11.10 5.94
C ILE A 51 -1.29 -12.14 6.96
N GLN A 52 -0.85 -13.29 6.46
CA GLN A 52 -0.46 -14.44 7.29
C GLN A 52 1.02 -14.81 7.16
N SER A 53 1.73 -14.28 6.16
CA SER A 53 3.13 -14.63 5.89
C SER A 53 3.82 -13.51 5.13
N LEU A 54 5.17 -13.47 5.19
CA LEU A 54 5.95 -12.49 4.45
C LEU A 54 5.72 -12.61 2.93
N ALA A 55 5.71 -13.84 2.40
CA ALA A 55 5.41 -14.08 0.98
C ALA A 55 4.03 -13.54 0.55
N ASP A 56 3.02 -13.58 1.44
CA ASP A 56 1.69 -13.02 1.17
C ASP A 56 1.73 -11.48 1.14
N LEU A 57 2.48 -10.87 2.05
CA LEU A 57 2.72 -9.43 2.08
C LEU A 57 3.47 -8.95 0.82
N GLU A 58 4.53 -9.65 0.42
CA GLU A 58 5.29 -9.36 -0.79
C GLU A 58 4.44 -9.52 -2.05
N HIS A 59 3.68 -10.61 -2.13
CA HIS A 59 2.74 -10.84 -3.23
C HIS A 59 1.70 -9.71 -3.30
N MET A 60 1.16 -9.27 -2.15
CA MET A 60 0.23 -8.14 -2.10
C MET A 60 0.87 -6.83 -2.56
N CYS A 61 2.10 -6.53 -2.15
CA CYS A 61 2.81 -5.33 -2.58
C CYS A 61 3.03 -5.33 -4.10
N ARG A 62 3.50 -6.46 -4.66
CA ARG A 62 3.68 -6.62 -6.11
C ARG A 62 2.37 -6.43 -6.87
N ARG A 63 1.29 -7.05 -6.40
CA ARG A 63 -0.04 -6.91 -7.00
C ARG A 63 -0.55 -5.46 -6.97
N MET A 64 -0.28 -4.71 -5.89
CA MET A 64 -0.62 -3.30 -5.83
C MET A 64 0.20 -2.45 -6.80
N GLU A 65 1.48 -2.75 -6.98
CA GLU A 65 2.29 -2.09 -8.00
C GLU A 65 1.79 -2.40 -9.40
N GLU A 66 1.55 -3.68 -9.73
CA GLU A 66 1.11 -4.09 -11.07
C GLU A 66 -0.30 -3.55 -11.41
N GLN A 67 -1.24 -3.64 -10.47
CA GLN A 67 -2.65 -3.29 -10.70
C GLN A 67 -2.95 -1.80 -10.50
N LEU A 68 -2.27 -1.13 -9.58
CA LEU A 68 -2.57 0.26 -9.17
C LEU A 68 -1.39 1.22 -9.32
N GLY A 69 -0.17 0.72 -9.54
CA GLY A 69 1.05 1.53 -9.54
C GLY A 69 1.53 1.94 -8.15
N ILE A 70 0.93 1.41 -7.07
CA ILE A 70 1.30 1.78 -5.71
C ILE A 70 2.54 0.99 -5.31
N ARG A 71 3.66 1.69 -5.15
CA ARG A 71 4.90 1.12 -4.63
C ARG A 71 4.94 1.23 -3.11
N LEU A 72 5.31 0.12 -2.48
CA LEU A 72 5.45 -0.02 -1.04
C LEU A 72 6.84 -0.56 -0.75
N GLU A 73 7.56 0.14 0.12
CA GLU A 73 8.82 -0.34 0.68
C GLU A 73 8.57 -0.74 2.14
N ILE A 74 8.91 -1.98 2.46
CA ILE A 74 8.78 -2.55 3.80
C ILE A 74 10.14 -3.11 4.18
N GLY A 75 10.71 -2.61 5.26
CA GLY A 75 12.02 -3.05 5.72
C GLY A 75 12.25 -2.75 7.20
N PRO A 76 13.30 -3.33 7.79
CA PRO A 76 13.75 -2.90 9.11
C PRO A 76 14.12 -1.42 9.04
N GLY A 77 13.60 -0.65 9.98
CA GLY A 77 13.99 0.74 10.16
C GLY A 77 15.44 0.86 10.58
N PHE A 78 15.98 2.07 10.46
CA PHE A 78 17.37 2.39 10.77
C PHE A 78 17.78 2.11 12.23
N ASN A 79 16.81 2.03 13.15
CA ASN A 79 17.06 1.75 14.56
C ASN A 79 16.85 0.26 14.86
N GLU A 80 17.72 -0.30 15.70
CA GLU A 80 17.69 -1.69 16.18
C GLU A 80 16.25 -2.17 16.45
N VAL A 81 15.76 -3.09 15.61
CA VAL A 81 14.35 -3.50 15.57
C VAL A 81 14.07 -4.44 16.74
N ARG A 82 13.98 -3.90 17.96
CA ARG A 82 13.61 -4.67 19.17
C ARG A 82 12.12 -4.92 19.31
N THR A 83 11.30 -4.23 18.52
CA THR A 83 9.83 -4.33 18.54
C THR A 83 9.24 -4.10 17.15
N MET A 84 7.99 -4.51 16.92
CA MET A 84 7.24 -4.32 15.67
C MET A 84 7.23 -2.88 15.15
N ARG A 85 7.42 -1.89 16.03
CA ARG A 85 7.53 -0.46 15.67
C ARG A 85 8.82 -0.10 14.92
N GLY A 86 9.84 -0.96 14.99
CA GLY A 86 11.08 -0.74 14.26
C GLY A 86 10.96 -1.07 12.76
N ILE A 87 9.82 -1.57 12.27
CA ILE A 87 9.62 -1.84 10.84
C ILE A 87 9.13 -0.58 10.13
N ALA A 88 9.95 -0.09 9.21
CA ALA A 88 9.63 1.03 8.35
C ALA A 88 8.73 0.54 7.21
N ILE A 89 7.60 1.23 7.03
CA ILE A 89 6.66 0.99 5.92
C ILE A 89 6.51 2.34 5.22
N GLN A 90 7.06 2.44 4.02
CA GLN A 90 7.06 3.65 3.22
C GLN A 90 6.20 3.43 1.97
N VAL A 91 5.27 4.34 1.75
CA VAL A 91 4.46 4.37 0.53
C VAL A 91 5.06 5.44 -0.38
N HIS A 92 5.47 5.07 -1.58
CA HIS A 92 6.03 6.05 -2.52
C HIS A 92 4.99 7.08 -2.94
N ASP A 93 5.48 8.23 -3.39
CA ASP A 93 4.60 9.24 -3.94
C ASP A 93 4.01 8.74 -5.26
N LEU A 94 2.68 8.64 -5.28
CA LEU A 94 1.90 8.29 -6.45
C LEU A 94 0.80 9.37 -6.63
N PRO A 95 0.79 10.09 -7.76
CA PRO A 95 -0.28 11.03 -8.06
C PRO A 95 -1.60 10.26 -8.22
N GLY A 96 -2.68 10.77 -7.64
CA GLY A 96 -3.98 10.11 -7.58
C GLY A 96 -4.24 9.28 -6.30
N LEU A 97 -3.21 8.96 -5.51
CA LEU A 97 -3.39 8.27 -4.23
C LEU A 97 -3.88 9.25 -3.14
N CYS A 98 -5.03 8.97 -2.54
CA CYS A 98 -5.54 9.78 -1.44
C CYS A 98 -4.60 9.74 -0.23
N ARG A 99 -4.43 10.89 0.44
CA ARG A 99 -3.73 10.97 1.74
C ARG A 99 -4.25 9.95 2.75
N LYS A 100 -5.57 9.76 2.80
CA LYS A 100 -6.23 8.76 3.66
C LYS A 100 -5.75 7.34 3.34
N THR A 101 -5.78 6.93 2.08
CA THR A 101 -5.32 5.61 1.64
C THR A 101 -3.83 5.42 1.94
N ARG A 102 -3.01 6.45 1.65
CA ARG A 102 -1.56 6.43 1.92
C ARG A 102 -1.23 6.21 3.39
N GLN A 103 -2.08 6.68 4.32
CA GLN A 103 -1.95 6.43 5.76
C GLN A 103 -2.62 5.12 6.21
N ALA A 104 -3.69 4.70 5.53
CA ALA A 104 -4.44 3.50 5.89
C ALA A 104 -3.69 2.21 5.50
N ILE A 105 -2.99 2.18 4.36
CA ILE A 105 -2.19 1.03 3.93
C ILE A 105 -1.14 0.62 4.99
N PRO A 106 -0.24 1.50 5.45
CA PRO A 106 0.73 1.12 6.47
C PRO A 106 0.07 0.77 7.80
N ALA A 107 -1.07 1.38 8.15
CA ALA A 107 -1.81 1.03 9.35
C ALA A 107 -2.40 -0.40 9.26
N ALA A 108 -2.95 -0.79 8.11
CA ALA A 108 -3.48 -2.13 7.87
C ALA A 108 -2.39 -3.20 7.90
N ILE A 109 -1.24 -2.94 7.27
CA ILE A 109 -0.08 -3.84 7.32
C ILE A 109 0.38 -4.01 8.77
N ARG A 110 0.54 -2.93 9.54
CA ARG A 110 0.92 -3.02 10.96
C ARG A 110 -0.04 -3.91 11.75
N ARG A 111 -1.36 -3.74 11.56
CA ARG A 111 -2.36 -4.60 12.21
C ARG A 111 -2.23 -6.07 11.82
N GLY A 112 -1.98 -6.36 10.55
CA GLY A 112 -1.74 -7.71 10.08
C GLY A 112 -0.47 -8.33 10.67
N MET A 113 0.59 -7.55 10.81
CA MET A 113 1.82 -7.98 11.49
C MET A 113 1.61 -8.17 12.99
N GLU A 114 0.80 -7.33 13.65
CA GLU A 114 0.41 -7.52 15.05
C GLU A 114 -0.36 -8.83 15.26
N GLN A 115 -1.21 -9.22 14.30
CA GLN A 115 -1.90 -10.52 14.34
C GLN A 115 -0.97 -11.70 14.04
N THR A 116 -0.02 -11.51 13.12
CA THR A 116 0.92 -12.55 12.72
C THR A 116 2.37 -12.07 12.91
N PRO A 117 2.90 -12.12 14.14
CA PRO A 117 4.24 -11.63 14.44
C PRO A 117 5.34 -12.39 13.68
N GLN A 118 5.05 -13.60 13.19
CA GLN A 118 5.95 -14.39 12.34
C GLN A 118 6.44 -13.60 11.11
N ILE A 119 5.60 -12.72 10.54
CA ILE A 119 5.97 -11.90 9.38
C ILE A 119 7.14 -10.96 9.72
N ALA A 120 7.15 -10.39 10.92
CA ALA A 120 8.22 -9.52 11.36
C ALA A 120 9.53 -10.28 11.56
N PHE A 121 9.46 -11.48 12.16
CA PHE A 121 10.63 -12.34 12.31
C PHE A 121 11.21 -12.74 10.96
N ASP A 122 10.35 -13.14 10.01
CA ASP A 122 10.76 -13.53 8.66
C ASP A 122 11.36 -12.35 7.89
N LEU A 123 10.77 -11.15 8.01
CA LEU A 123 11.30 -9.92 7.43
C LEU A 123 12.69 -9.59 8.00
N LEU A 124 12.87 -9.71 9.32
CA LEU A 124 14.16 -9.48 9.97
C LEU A 124 15.18 -10.49 9.49
N ASN A 125 14.82 -11.78 9.47
CA ASN A 125 15.70 -12.85 9.01
C ASN A 125 16.12 -12.66 7.54
N ALA A 126 15.18 -12.32 6.65
CA ALA A 126 15.46 -12.05 5.24
C ALA A 126 16.41 -10.86 5.04
N ASN A 127 16.31 -9.82 5.88
CA ASN A 127 17.20 -8.65 5.82
C ASN A 127 18.55 -8.90 6.52
N ASP A 128 18.58 -9.70 7.59
CA ASP A 128 19.80 -10.10 8.29
C ASP A 128 20.71 -10.92 7.35
N LEU A 129 20.11 -11.88 6.62
CA LEU A 129 20.78 -12.65 5.56
C LEU A 129 21.37 -11.79 4.43
N LEU A 130 20.79 -10.61 4.15
CA LEU A 130 21.31 -9.67 3.15
C LEU A 130 22.39 -8.74 3.69
N ARG A 131 22.52 -8.61 5.01
CA ARG A 131 23.48 -7.71 5.67
C ARG A 131 24.81 -8.38 6.02
N ASP A 132 24.82 -9.71 6.09
CA ASP A 132 25.99 -10.55 6.39
C ASP A 132 26.74 -11.02 5.12
N ALA A 133 26.38 -10.52 3.92
CA ALA A 133 26.99 -10.88 2.63
C ALA A 133 27.93 -9.80 2.07
#